data_AF-A0A1I2JWJ2-F1
#
_entry.id   AF-A0A1I2JWJ2-F1
#
_cell.length_a   1.000
_cell.length_b   1.000
_cell.length_c   1.000
_cell.angle_alpha   90.00
_cell.angle_beta   90.00
_cell.angle_gamma   90.00
#
_symmetry.space_group_name_H-M   'P 1'
#
loop_
_entity.id
_entity.type
_entity.pdbx_description
1 polymer ?
#
loop_
_entity_poly.entity_id
_entity_poly.type
_entity_poly.pdbx_seq_one_letter_code
_entity_poly.pdbx_strand_id
1 'polypeptide(L)'
;MTDKNSAIAPTRIAVGGTALAGTALAALGVAAFSLTFPSTHWALTGFGAWSTVTVRAVLATAVAGAFLAAGRARFPEREHWAGIAVVACGVVIGFPLLTTLALRSTDTSHAAVVVGALPLCTAVLAALRTGARPSRTFWAAAVAGAAVVTAFSLGESGGAPTAGDGLLFASLLVCAAGYVEGGRLAAVLPGWQVIGWALVAVLPLTLPAAAVSLCLEPVRLTGESVGGLVWVAVVSQFLGMVVWYRGMAAIGVARASQLQLAQPVLTLVWSAALLGEHLGRATLPAALAVLVCVAVTQRSGSGARRPGTPVTGSSATACVPRRARPETGTPAPARTAPLSPAGPRVPARTAPAEAPASTQTKTPSEALPPAGPHGRVADDGPRRRAPR
;
A
#
# COMPACT_ATOMS: atom_id res chain seq x y z
N MET A 1 50.82 -34.24 17.31
CA MET A 1 50.18 -35.50 16.87
C MET A 1 48.68 -35.30 16.63
N THR A 2 48.27 -34.58 15.58
CA THR A 2 46.86 -34.49 15.08
C THR A 2 45.74 -34.28 16.10
N ASP A 3 45.32 -33.03 16.27
CA ASP A 3 43.98 -32.68 16.78
C ASP A 3 42.88 -33.23 15.87
N LYS A 4 41.86 -33.90 16.43
CA LYS A 4 40.67 -34.32 15.68
C LYS A 4 39.60 -33.23 15.71
N ASN A 5 39.74 -32.27 14.80
CA ASN A 5 38.78 -31.18 14.61
C ASN A 5 37.47 -31.69 13.96
N SER A 6 36.52 -32.14 14.78
CA SER A 6 35.20 -32.61 14.35
C SER A 6 34.31 -31.46 13.88
N ALA A 7 34.54 -30.99 12.65
CA ALA A 7 33.73 -29.97 12.01
C ALA A 7 32.30 -30.49 11.75
N ILE A 8 31.34 -30.05 12.57
CA ILE A 8 29.91 -30.20 12.28
C ILE A 8 29.61 -29.40 11.01
N ALA A 9 29.39 -30.08 9.89
CA ALA A 9 28.98 -29.43 8.66
C ALA A 9 27.63 -28.72 8.88
N PRO A 10 27.53 -27.40 8.69
CA PRO A 10 26.26 -26.70 8.90
C PRO A 10 25.28 -27.07 7.80
N THR A 11 24.33 -27.95 8.14
CA THR A 11 23.21 -28.33 7.28
C THR A 11 22.52 -27.08 6.76
N ARG A 12 22.56 -26.84 5.44
CA ARG A 12 21.91 -25.68 4.82
C ARG A 12 20.39 -25.85 4.85
N ILE A 13 19.77 -25.52 5.98
CA ILE A 13 18.32 -25.37 6.10
C ILE A 13 17.87 -24.35 5.04
N ALA A 14 16.97 -24.77 4.16
CA ALA A 14 16.72 -24.05 2.92
C ALA A 14 15.95 -22.74 3.15
N VAL A 15 16.65 -21.61 3.00
CA VAL A 15 16.09 -20.24 2.98
C VAL A 15 15.01 -20.05 1.88
N GLY A 16 14.89 -21.01 0.95
CA GLY A 16 13.82 -21.05 -0.04
C GLY A 16 12.39 -21.13 0.54
N GLY A 17 12.18 -21.70 1.73
CA GLY A 17 10.84 -21.85 2.31
C GLY A 17 10.13 -20.52 2.58
N THR A 18 10.82 -19.57 3.22
CA THR A 18 10.29 -18.22 3.48
C THR A 18 10.15 -17.41 2.20
N ALA A 19 11.08 -17.54 1.25
CA ALA A 19 11.02 -16.86 -0.04
C ALA A 19 9.87 -17.36 -0.93
N LEU A 20 9.56 -18.66 -0.90
CA LEU A 20 8.42 -19.23 -1.64
C LEU A 20 7.09 -18.79 -1.02
N ALA A 21 6.97 -18.84 0.31
CA ALA A 21 5.79 -18.33 1.02
C ALA A 21 5.57 -16.82 0.78
N GLY A 22 6.65 -16.01 0.80
CA GLY A 22 6.60 -14.59 0.47
C GLY A 22 6.19 -14.31 -0.98
N THR A 23 6.66 -15.13 -1.92
CA THR A 23 6.24 -15.09 -3.34
C THR A 23 4.75 -15.40 -3.48
N ALA A 24 4.25 -16.44 -2.80
CA ALA A 24 2.84 -16.80 -2.82
C ALA A 24 1.93 -15.73 -2.19
N LEU A 25 2.34 -15.12 -1.07
CA LEU A 25 1.62 -14.01 -0.43
C LEU A 25 1.54 -12.76 -1.33
N ALA A 26 2.65 -12.41 -2.01
CA ALA A 26 2.65 -11.31 -2.97
C ALA A 26 1.77 -11.62 -4.20
N ALA A 27 1.81 -12.84 -4.72
CA ALA A 27 0.96 -13.28 -5.84
C ALA A 27 -0.54 -13.30 -5.47
N LEU A 28 -0.89 -13.69 -4.23
CA LEU A 28 -2.25 -13.62 -3.71
C LEU A 28 -2.76 -12.17 -3.60
N GLY A 29 -1.88 -11.24 -3.18
CA GLY A 29 -2.18 -9.80 -3.21
C GLY A 29 -2.46 -9.31 -4.63
N VAL A 30 -1.59 -9.65 -5.59
CA VAL A 30 -1.76 -9.35 -7.03
C VAL A 30 -3.07 -9.91 -7.59
N ALA A 31 -3.47 -11.13 -7.21
CA ALA A 31 -4.76 -11.70 -7.60
C ALA A 31 -5.94 -10.90 -7.02
N ALA A 32 -5.93 -10.59 -5.72
CA ALA A 32 -6.96 -9.77 -5.07
C ALA A 32 -7.07 -8.36 -5.68
N PHE A 33 -5.94 -7.75 -6.02
CA PHE A 33 -5.89 -6.44 -6.68
C PHE A 33 -6.38 -6.48 -8.13
N SER A 34 -6.25 -7.60 -8.85
CA SER A 34 -6.62 -7.68 -10.27
C SER A 34 -8.10 -7.43 -10.57
N LEU A 35 -9.00 -7.76 -9.63
CA LEU A 35 -10.44 -7.46 -9.74
C LEU A 35 -10.78 -6.00 -9.35
N THR A 36 -9.83 -5.18 -8.87
CA THR A 36 -10.15 -3.85 -8.30
C THR A 36 -10.87 -2.95 -9.30
N PHE A 37 -10.48 -2.94 -10.58
CA PHE A 37 -11.14 -2.13 -11.59
C PHE A 37 -12.56 -2.66 -11.92
N PRO A 38 -12.77 -3.93 -12.30
CA PRO A 38 -14.11 -4.51 -12.45
C PRO A 38 -15.03 -4.33 -11.23
N SER A 39 -14.52 -4.54 -10.02
CA SER A 39 -15.29 -4.33 -8.79
C SER A 39 -15.58 -2.85 -8.48
N THR A 40 -14.74 -1.91 -8.93
CA THR A 40 -15.03 -0.47 -8.85
C THR A 40 -16.09 -0.09 -9.89
N HIS A 41 -16.03 -0.63 -11.11
CA HIS A 41 -17.07 -0.46 -12.12
C HIS A 41 -18.42 -0.98 -11.62
N TRP A 42 -18.48 -2.18 -11.04
CA TRP A 42 -19.69 -2.70 -10.38
C TRP A 42 -20.18 -1.80 -9.25
N ALA A 43 -19.31 -1.29 -8.37
CA ALA A 43 -19.71 -0.34 -7.33
C ALA A 43 -20.36 0.91 -7.93
N LEU A 44 -19.80 1.44 -9.02
CA LEU A 44 -20.30 2.61 -9.74
C LEU A 44 -21.68 2.41 -10.42
N THR A 45 -22.19 1.19 -10.57
CA THR A 45 -23.58 0.97 -11.06
C THR A 45 -24.63 1.34 -10.01
N GLY A 46 -24.25 1.42 -8.73
CA GLY A 46 -25.16 1.65 -7.61
C GLY A 46 -24.69 2.65 -6.56
N PHE A 47 -23.49 3.20 -6.67
CA PHE A 47 -22.99 4.27 -5.82
C PHE A 47 -22.34 5.35 -6.69
N GLY A 48 -22.48 6.62 -6.30
CA GLY A 48 -21.66 7.68 -6.88
C GLY A 48 -20.16 7.49 -6.58
N ALA A 49 -19.32 8.26 -7.28
CA ALA A 49 -17.87 8.07 -7.21
C ALA A 49 -17.28 8.49 -5.86
N TRP A 50 -17.81 9.54 -5.22
CA TRP A 50 -17.34 9.95 -3.90
C TRP A 50 -17.73 8.90 -2.86
N SER A 51 -18.97 8.41 -2.89
CA SER A 51 -19.50 7.36 -2.02
C SER A 51 -18.76 6.04 -2.20
N THR A 52 -18.48 5.65 -3.44
CA THR A 52 -17.67 4.46 -3.76
C THR A 52 -16.29 4.53 -3.08
N VAL A 53 -15.66 5.72 -3.01
CA VAL A 53 -14.33 5.91 -2.40
C VAL A 53 -14.41 6.03 -0.88
N THR A 54 -15.34 6.83 -0.35
CA THR A 54 -15.45 7.15 1.08
C THR A 54 -16.00 5.97 1.87
N VAL A 55 -17.06 5.31 1.39
CA VAL A 55 -17.64 4.12 2.03
C VAL A 55 -16.68 2.94 1.95
N ARG A 56 -15.96 2.77 0.82
CA ARG A 56 -14.85 1.81 0.70
C ARG A 56 -13.81 2.03 1.81
N ALA A 57 -13.40 3.26 2.05
CA ALA A 57 -12.45 3.59 3.10
C ALA A 57 -13.02 3.30 4.50
N VAL A 58 -14.25 3.73 4.81
CA VAL A 58 -14.90 3.49 6.11
C VAL A 58 -15.06 1.99 6.38
N LEU A 59 -15.52 1.19 5.40
CA LEU A 59 -15.66 -0.27 5.52
C LEU A 59 -14.30 -0.95 5.73
N ALA A 60 -13.29 -0.59 4.95
CA ALA A 60 -11.94 -1.10 5.11
C ALA A 60 -11.36 -0.74 6.49
N THR A 61 -11.59 0.48 6.99
CA THR A 61 -11.16 0.92 8.31
C THR A 61 -11.93 0.23 9.45
N ALA A 62 -13.21 -0.11 9.26
CA ALA A 62 -13.96 -0.90 10.24
C ALA A 62 -13.35 -2.31 10.42
N VAL A 63 -13.05 -3.00 9.30
CA VAL A 63 -12.39 -4.30 9.33
C VAL A 63 -10.96 -4.18 9.89
N ALA A 64 -10.18 -3.20 9.45
CA ALA A 64 -8.83 -2.97 9.96
C ALA A 64 -8.83 -2.63 11.46
N GLY A 65 -9.77 -1.81 11.92
CA GLY A 65 -9.95 -1.44 13.33
C GLY A 65 -10.29 -2.65 14.20
N ALA A 66 -11.15 -3.55 13.72
CA ALA A 66 -11.43 -4.81 14.39
C ALA A 66 -10.16 -5.70 14.52
N PHE A 67 -9.34 -5.79 13.47
CA PHE A 67 -8.06 -6.51 13.50
C PHE A 67 -7.03 -5.85 14.44
N LEU A 68 -6.93 -4.51 14.45
CA LEU A 68 -6.07 -3.74 15.36
C LEU A 68 -6.50 -3.92 16.82
N ALA A 69 -7.79 -3.89 17.12
CA ALA A 69 -8.34 -4.10 18.46
C ALA A 69 -8.14 -5.55 18.94
N ALA A 70 -8.52 -6.55 18.12
CA ALA A 70 -8.38 -7.96 18.47
C ALA A 70 -6.90 -8.38 18.63
N GLY A 71 -6.03 -7.89 17.74
CA GLY A 71 -4.58 -8.08 17.83
C GLY A 71 -3.88 -7.20 18.87
N ARG A 72 -4.62 -6.35 19.62
CA ARG A 72 -4.12 -5.37 20.60
C ARG A 72 -2.91 -4.58 20.07
N ALA A 73 -3.02 -4.12 18.83
CA ALA A 73 -1.93 -3.45 18.12
C ALA A 73 -1.51 -2.18 18.86
N ARG A 74 -0.20 -2.05 19.13
CA ARG A 74 0.37 -0.81 19.66
C ARG A 74 0.27 0.28 18.59
N PHE A 75 0.07 1.52 19.03
CA PHE A 75 0.19 2.68 18.15
C PHE A 75 1.59 2.71 17.50
N PRO A 76 1.70 3.14 16.24
CA PRO A 76 2.98 3.20 15.54
C PRO A 76 3.86 4.28 16.15
N GLU A 77 5.16 4.03 16.21
CA GLU A 77 6.13 5.00 16.71
C GLU A 77 6.18 6.25 15.81
N ARG A 78 6.49 7.42 16.42
CA ARG A 78 6.38 8.73 15.73
C ARG A 78 7.21 8.83 14.46
N GLU A 79 8.34 8.14 14.40
CA GLU A 79 9.19 8.07 13.21
C GLU A 79 8.54 7.36 12.00
N HIS A 80 7.51 6.53 12.23
CA HIS A 80 6.76 5.86 11.17
C HIS A 80 5.59 6.71 10.64
N TRP A 81 5.14 7.75 11.37
CA TRP A 81 3.91 8.49 11.06
C TRP A 81 3.95 9.15 9.68
N ALA A 82 5.06 9.79 9.32
CA ALA A 82 5.23 10.38 7.99
C ALA A 82 5.12 9.33 6.86
N GLY A 83 5.60 8.11 7.11
CA GLY A 83 5.47 7.02 6.15
C GLY A 83 4.04 6.49 6.04
N ILE A 84 3.36 6.34 7.18
CA ILE A 84 1.94 5.93 7.23
C ILE A 84 1.05 6.98 6.54
N ALA A 85 1.37 8.28 6.66
CA ALA A 85 0.70 9.34 5.92
C ALA A 85 0.89 9.23 4.40
N VAL A 86 2.09 8.86 3.91
CA VAL A 86 2.32 8.59 2.48
C VAL A 86 1.56 7.34 2.00
N VAL A 87 1.46 6.29 2.82
CA VAL A 87 0.61 5.11 2.51
C VAL A 87 -0.88 5.49 2.47
N ALA A 88 -1.35 6.29 3.42
CA ALA A 88 -2.72 6.77 3.50
C ALA A 88 -3.10 7.62 2.28
N CYS A 89 -2.34 8.68 2.01
CA CYS A 89 -2.57 9.57 0.87
C CYS A 89 -2.38 8.84 -0.48
N GLY A 90 -1.43 7.90 -0.58
CA GLY A 90 -1.15 7.18 -1.82
C GLY A 90 -2.12 6.03 -2.13
N VAL A 91 -2.24 5.07 -1.21
CA VAL A 91 -2.93 3.79 -1.43
C VAL A 91 -4.38 3.81 -0.95
N VAL A 92 -4.67 4.51 0.15
CA VAL A 92 -6.00 4.47 0.80
C VAL A 92 -6.96 5.54 0.26
N ILE A 93 -6.43 6.69 -0.19
CA ILE A 93 -7.22 7.81 -0.72
C ILE A 93 -6.89 8.10 -2.19
N GLY A 94 -5.64 8.46 -2.51
CA GLY A 94 -5.26 9.00 -3.81
C GLY A 94 -5.50 8.04 -4.97
N PHE A 95 -4.94 6.83 -4.92
CA PHE A 95 -5.17 5.81 -5.93
C PHE A 95 -6.66 5.48 -6.12
N PRO A 96 -7.44 5.11 -5.07
CA PRO A 96 -8.88 4.91 -5.20
C PRO A 96 -9.63 6.09 -5.79
N LEU A 97 -9.39 7.32 -5.30
CA LEU A 97 -10.14 8.49 -5.74
C LEU A 97 -9.89 8.78 -7.22
N LEU A 98 -8.61 8.81 -7.63
CA LEU A 98 -8.23 9.10 -9.00
C LEU A 98 -8.68 8.01 -9.97
N THR A 99 -8.57 6.72 -9.60
CA THR A 99 -9.05 5.62 -10.45
C THR A 99 -10.57 5.54 -10.54
N THR A 100 -11.30 5.76 -9.43
CA THR A 100 -12.77 5.75 -9.42
C THR A 100 -13.34 6.93 -10.21
N LEU A 101 -12.69 8.10 -10.16
CA LEU A 101 -13.05 9.24 -11.00
C LEU A 101 -12.73 9.00 -12.48
N ALA A 102 -11.61 8.36 -12.81
CA ALA A 102 -11.26 8.01 -14.20
C ALA A 102 -12.25 7.01 -14.81
N LEU A 103 -12.67 5.98 -14.06
CA LEU A 103 -13.67 5.00 -14.50
C LEU A 103 -15.06 5.59 -14.84
N ARG A 104 -15.31 6.87 -14.56
CA ARG A 104 -16.51 7.58 -15.03
C ARG A 104 -16.47 7.95 -16.52
N SER A 105 -15.31 7.84 -17.16
CA SER A 105 -15.07 8.28 -18.54
C SER A 105 -14.10 7.35 -19.30
N THR A 106 -13.84 6.14 -18.79
CA THR A 106 -12.76 5.27 -19.25
C THR A 106 -13.02 3.83 -18.81
N ASP A 107 -12.89 2.88 -19.73
CA ASP A 107 -13.14 1.46 -19.47
C ASP A 107 -12.06 0.79 -18.60
N THR A 108 -12.40 -0.34 -17.96
CA THR A 108 -11.48 -1.01 -17.03
C THR A 108 -10.25 -1.60 -17.74
N SER A 109 -10.38 -1.99 -19.00
CA SER A 109 -9.28 -2.46 -19.85
C SER A 109 -8.25 -1.37 -20.16
N HIS A 110 -8.69 -0.14 -20.46
CA HIS A 110 -7.79 1.00 -20.66
C HIS A 110 -7.04 1.33 -19.38
N ALA A 111 -7.79 1.40 -18.26
CA ALA A 111 -7.22 1.63 -16.94
C ALA A 111 -6.22 0.53 -16.53
N ALA A 112 -6.45 -0.72 -16.93
CA ALA A 112 -5.52 -1.84 -16.71
C ALA A 112 -4.18 -1.64 -17.44
N VAL A 113 -4.19 -1.23 -18.72
CA VAL A 113 -2.95 -0.96 -19.48
C VAL A 113 -2.15 0.17 -18.84
N VAL A 114 -2.80 1.27 -18.45
CA VAL A 114 -2.13 2.40 -17.78
C VAL A 114 -1.55 1.98 -16.43
N VAL A 115 -2.29 1.23 -15.61
CA VAL A 115 -1.78 0.66 -14.35
C VAL A 115 -0.69 -0.40 -14.57
N GLY A 116 -0.53 -0.93 -15.79
CA GLY A 116 0.64 -1.72 -16.17
C GLY A 116 1.99 -1.00 -15.98
N ALA A 117 2.00 0.34 -15.98
CA ALA A 117 3.19 1.13 -15.64
C ALA A 117 3.36 1.43 -14.13
N LEU A 118 2.44 1.02 -13.25
CA LEU A 118 2.60 1.21 -11.79
C LEU A 118 3.92 0.63 -11.23
N PRO A 119 4.41 -0.57 -11.64
CA PRO A 119 5.68 -1.09 -11.17
C PRO A 119 6.89 -0.37 -11.79
N LEU A 120 6.69 0.41 -12.86
CA LEU A 120 7.69 1.32 -13.45
C LEU A 120 7.85 2.57 -12.57
N CYS A 121 6.72 3.24 -12.27
CA CYS A 121 6.69 4.39 -11.37
C CYS A 121 7.25 4.02 -9.99
N THR A 122 6.91 2.84 -9.47
CA THR A 122 7.43 2.29 -8.22
C THR A 122 8.95 2.12 -8.26
N ALA A 123 9.51 1.59 -9.36
CA ALA A 123 10.96 1.42 -9.52
C ALA A 123 11.71 2.77 -9.62
N VAL A 124 11.14 3.75 -10.34
CA VAL A 124 11.72 5.11 -10.46
C VAL A 124 11.70 5.83 -9.11
N LEU A 125 10.56 5.84 -8.41
CA LEU A 125 10.46 6.48 -7.09
C LEU A 125 11.32 5.77 -6.03
N ALA A 126 11.47 4.45 -6.09
CA ALA A 126 12.40 3.71 -5.23
C ALA A 126 13.86 4.12 -5.48
N ALA A 127 14.27 4.24 -6.75
CA ALA A 127 15.63 4.66 -7.11
C ALA A 127 15.93 6.10 -6.62
N LEU A 128 15.01 7.03 -6.88
CA LEU A 128 15.12 8.42 -6.41
C LEU A 128 15.19 8.49 -4.87
N ARG A 129 14.30 7.77 -4.16
CA ARG A 129 14.26 7.77 -2.69
C ARG A 129 15.51 7.17 -2.04
N THR A 130 16.15 6.19 -2.68
CA THR A 130 17.34 5.51 -2.16
C THR A 130 18.66 6.15 -2.62
N GLY A 131 18.62 7.19 -3.46
CA GLY A 131 19.81 7.75 -4.09
C GLY A 131 20.54 6.77 -5.02
N ALA A 132 19.89 5.68 -5.42
CA ALA A 132 20.45 4.70 -6.33
C ALA A 132 20.66 5.32 -7.72
N ARG A 133 21.64 4.79 -8.47
CA ARG A 133 21.95 5.23 -9.84
C ARG A 133 21.67 4.08 -10.81
N PRO A 134 20.44 3.99 -11.37
CA PRO A 134 20.10 2.94 -12.33
C PRO A 134 20.93 3.04 -13.62
N SER A 135 21.04 1.92 -14.33
CA SER A 135 21.73 1.83 -15.62
C SER A 135 21.06 2.68 -16.71
N ARG A 136 21.78 3.03 -17.79
CA ARG A 136 21.18 3.67 -18.97
C ARG A 136 20.01 2.86 -19.55
N THR A 137 20.11 1.52 -19.51
CA THR A 137 19.06 0.60 -19.94
C THR A 137 17.77 0.71 -19.11
N PHE A 138 17.87 0.92 -17.79
CA PHE A 138 16.70 1.19 -16.94
C PHE A 138 15.97 2.46 -17.40
N TRP A 139 16.70 3.55 -17.64
CA TRP A 139 16.09 4.82 -18.05
C TRP A 139 15.52 4.75 -19.47
N ALA A 140 16.21 4.10 -20.41
CA ALA A 140 15.70 3.87 -21.76
C ALA A 140 14.40 3.03 -21.75
N ALA A 141 14.35 1.96 -20.97
CA ALA A 141 13.16 1.12 -20.83
C ALA A 141 12.02 1.84 -20.09
N ALA A 142 12.33 2.74 -19.14
CA ALA A 142 11.33 3.57 -18.47
C ALA A 142 10.73 4.64 -19.40
N VAL A 143 11.56 5.32 -20.21
CA VAL A 143 11.08 6.27 -21.21
C VAL A 143 10.26 5.55 -22.29
N ALA A 144 10.70 4.37 -22.75
CA ALA A 144 9.95 3.55 -23.69
C ALA A 144 8.58 3.11 -23.11
N GLY A 145 8.55 2.63 -21.86
CA GLY A 145 7.31 2.25 -21.18
C GLY A 145 6.33 3.43 -21.04
N ALA A 146 6.83 4.60 -20.64
CA ALA A 146 6.02 5.81 -20.58
C ALA A 146 5.50 6.23 -21.96
N ALA A 147 6.33 6.17 -23.00
CA ALA A 147 5.92 6.49 -24.37
C ALA A 147 4.85 5.53 -24.90
N VAL A 148 4.94 4.23 -24.60
CA VAL A 148 3.92 3.23 -24.98
C VAL A 148 2.59 3.52 -24.29
N VAL A 149 2.58 3.81 -22.98
CA VAL A 149 1.33 4.16 -22.28
C VAL A 149 0.74 5.45 -22.83
N THR A 150 1.53 6.50 -23.04
CA THR A 150 1.04 7.76 -23.61
C THR A 150 0.49 7.58 -25.03
N ALA A 151 1.17 6.80 -25.88
CA ALA A 151 0.70 6.51 -27.24
C ALA A 151 -0.59 5.66 -27.25
N PHE A 152 -0.72 4.71 -26.33
CA PHE A 152 -1.95 3.94 -26.14
C PHE A 152 -3.10 4.85 -25.66
N SER A 153 -2.88 5.63 -24.59
CA SER A 153 -3.84 6.60 -24.07
C SER A 153 -4.35 7.54 -25.16
N LEU A 154 -3.44 8.18 -25.91
CA LEU A 154 -3.81 9.07 -27.02
C LEU A 154 -4.52 8.34 -28.17
N GLY A 155 -4.23 7.06 -28.40
CA GLY A 155 -4.87 6.25 -29.44
C GLY A 155 -6.33 5.97 -29.14
N GLU A 156 -6.64 5.43 -27.95
CA GLU A 156 -8.02 5.14 -27.54
C GLU A 156 -8.82 6.43 -27.27
N SER A 157 -8.17 7.48 -26.74
CA SER A 157 -8.76 8.81 -26.50
C SER A 157 -8.90 9.71 -27.76
N GLY A 158 -8.79 9.14 -28.96
CA GLY A 158 -9.10 9.84 -30.22
C GLY A 158 -8.10 10.94 -30.63
N GLY A 159 -6.86 10.89 -30.13
CA GLY A 159 -5.75 11.77 -30.50
C GLY A 159 -5.43 12.88 -29.48
N ALA A 160 -6.22 13.03 -28.42
CA ALA A 160 -6.00 14.03 -27.36
C ALA A 160 -6.08 13.40 -25.96
N PRO A 161 -5.35 13.88 -24.95
CA PRO A 161 -5.38 13.31 -23.61
C PRO A 161 -6.67 13.70 -22.87
N THR A 162 -7.35 12.73 -22.27
CA THR A 162 -8.57 12.98 -21.49
C THR A 162 -8.28 13.34 -20.03
N ALA A 163 -9.30 13.85 -19.33
CA ALA A 163 -9.27 13.93 -17.87
C ALA A 163 -9.10 12.54 -17.22
N GLY A 164 -9.68 11.48 -17.79
CA GLY A 164 -9.50 10.10 -17.35
C GLY A 164 -8.04 9.65 -17.41
N ASP A 165 -7.34 9.91 -18.52
CA ASP A 165 -5.91 9.65 -18.68
C ASP A 165 -5.09 10.40 -17.61
N GLY A 166 -5.33 11.70 -17.44
CA GLY A 166 -4.64 12.52 -16.45
C GLY A 166 -4.83 12.01 -15.01
N LEU A 167 -6.05 11.59 -14.66
CA LEU A 167 -6.37 10.96 -13.37
C LEU A 167 -5.65 9.61 -13.21
N LEU A 168 -5.63 8.76 -14.23
CA LEU A 168 -4.93 7.47 -14.20
C LEU A 168 -3.42 7.67 -14.02
N PHE A 169 -2.77 8.54 -14.80
CA PHE A 169 -1.34 8.85 -14.65
C PHE A 169 -1.00 9.41 -13.27
N ALA A 170 -1.82 10.33 -12.73
CA ALA A 170 -1.67 10.83 -11.37
C ALA A 170 -1.81 9.70 -10.32
N SER A 171 -2.74 8.75 -10.54
CA SER A 171 -2.95 7.59 -9.67
C SER A 171 -1.70 6.71 -9.57
N LEU A 172 -0.95 6.54 -10.67
CA LEU A 172 0.28 5.75 -10.69
C LEU A 172 1.34 6.34 -9.74
N LEU A 173 1.50 7.66 -9.77
CA LEU A 173 2.53 8.36 -9.00
C LEU A 173 2.25 8.30 -7.49
N VAL A 174 1.01 8.57 -7.08
CA VAL A 174 0.64 8.53 -5.65
C VAL A 174 0.61 7.10 -5.11
N CYS A 175 0.15 6.12 -5.90
CA CYS A 175 0.17 4.71 -5.53
C CYS A 175 1.61 4.19 -5.40
N ALA A 176 2.48 4.50 -6.38
CA ALA A 176 3.88 4.13 -6.34
C ALA A 176 4.61 4.72 -5.12
N ALA A 177 4.35 5.97 -4.74
CA ALA A 177 4.91 6.55 -3.51
C ALA A 177 4.47 5.78 -2.26
N GLY A 178 3.17 5.42 -2.17
CA GLY A 178 2.60 4.61 -1.11
C GLY A 178 3.10 3.15 -1.07
N TYR A 179 3.44 2.56 -2.22
CA TYR A 179 4.04 1.23 -2.31
C TYR A 179 5.53 1.22 -1.92
N VAL A 180 6.32 2.20 -2.38
CA VAL A 180 7.72 2.36 -1.96
C VAL A 180 7.79 2.53 -0.44
N GLU A 181 6.93 3.37 0.14
CA GLU A 181 6.99 3.64 1.57
C GLU A 181 6.34 2.56 2.43
N GLY A 182 5.18 2.02 2.02
CA GLY A 182 4.57 0.90 2.71
C GLY A 182 5.44 -0.36 2.65
N GLY A 183 6.19 -0.56 1.56
CA GLY A 183 7.21 -1.60 1.44
C GLY A 183 8.41 -1.40 2.39
N ARG A 184 8.85 -0.15 2.61
CA ARG A 184 9.85 0.17 3.65
C ARG A 184 9.30 -0.11 5.04
N LEU A 185 8.08 0.35 5.34
CA LEU A 185 7.45 0.14 6.64
C LEU A 185 7.20 -1.35 6.91
N ALA A 186 6.80 -2.13 5.91
CA ALA A 186 6.57 -3.58 6.05
C ALA A 186 7.82 -4.39 6.43
N ALA A 187 9.03 -3.82 6.25
CA ALA A 187 10.27 -4.45 6.71
C ALA A 187 10.53 -4.29 8.22
N VAL A 188 9.79 -3.42 8.92
CA VAL A 188 9.93 -3.15 10.36
C VAL A 188 8.62 -3.29 11.14
N LEU A 189 7.47 -3.05 10.49
CA LEU A 189 6.12 -3.24 11.02
C LEU A 189 5.43 -4.44 10.36
N PRO A 190 4.57 -5.18 11.08
CA PRO A 190 3.68 -6.15 10.47
C PRO A 190 2.79 -5.49 9.40
N GLY A 191 2.75 -6.03 8.17
CA GLY A 191 2.06 -5.40 7.04
C GLY A 191 0.58 -5.05 7.27
N TRP A 192 -0.12 -5.79 8.14
CA TRP A 192 -1.49 -5.48 8.54
C TRP A 192 -1.63 -4.23 9.41
N GLN A 193 -0.60 -3.88 10.18
CA GLN A 193 -0.52 -2.62 10.93
C GLN A 193 -0.16 -1.45 10.00
N VAL A 194 0.65 -1.69 8.95
CA VAL A 194 0.99 -0.66 7.94
C VAL A 194 -0.27 -0.16 7.23
N ILE A 195 -1.08 -1.06 6.67
CA ILE A 195 -2.36 -0.68 6.04
C ILE A 195 -3.40 -0.26 7.09
N GLY A 196 -3.46 -0.95 8.23
CA GLY A 196 -4.46 -0.68 9.26
C GLY A 196 -4.34 0.70 9.89
N TRP A 197 -3.13 1.14 10.25
CA TRP A 197 -2.93 2.48 10.77
C TRP A 197 -3.09 3.56 9.70
N ALA A 198 -2.80 3.28 8.42
CA ALA A 198 -3.11 4.19 7.32
C ALA A 198 -4.63 4.37 7.12
N LEU A 199 -5.41 3.27 7.24
CA LEU A 199 -6.87 3.27 7.21
C LEU A 199 -7.48 4.02 8.41
N VAL A 200 -6.95 3.84 9.61
CA VAL A 200 -7.39 4.59 10.81
C VAL A 200 -7.05 6.08 10.69
N ALA A 201 -5.86 6.43 10.16
CA ALA A 201 -5.43 7.81 10.03
C ALA A 201 -6.32 8.67 9.13
N VAL A 202 -6.99 8.07 8.13
CA VAL A 202 -7.92 8.79 7.23
C VAL A 202 -9.36 8.81 7.71
N LEU A 203 -9.72 8.04 8.74
CA LEU A 203 -11.10 7.93 9.25
C LEU A 203 -11.75 9.29 9.60
N PRO A 204 -11.03 10.26 10.23
CA PRO A 204 -11.61 11.57 10.53
C PRO A 204 -12.01 12.38 9.29
N LEU A 205 -11.45 12.05 8.11
CA LEU A 205 -11.82 12.65 6.82
C LEU A 205 -12.86 11.79 6.10
N THR A 206 -12.67 10.48 6.03
CA THR A 206 -13.52 9.59 5.20
C THR A 206 -14.89 9.32 5.81
N LEU A 207 -15.02 9.33 7.14
CA LEU A 207 -16.31 9.13 7.81
C LEU A 207 -17.30 10.29 7.56
N PRO A 208 -16.98 11.58 7.79
CA PRO A 208 -17.88 12.66 7.42
C PRO A 208 -18.04 12.79 5.90
N ALA A 209 -16.99 12.50 5.11
CA ALA A 209 -17.11 12.50 3.65
C ALA A 209 -18.06 11.41 3.13
N ALA A 210 -18.12 10.23 3.78
CA ALA A 210 -19.11 9.19 3.48
C ALA A 210 -20.54 9.61 3.85
N ALA A 211 -20.72 10.22 5.02
CA ALA A 211 -22.02 10.75 5.44
C ALA A 211 -22.54 11.84 4.48
N VAL A 212 -21.66 12.72 3.99
CA VAL A 212 -22.01 13.75 3.00
C VAL A 212 -22.26 13.14 1.62
N SER A 213 -21.39 12.25 1.12
CA SER A 213 -21.53 11.72 -0.24
C SER A 213 -22.78 10.83 -0.37
N LEU A 214 -23.11 10.01 0.64
CA LEU A 214 -24.33 9.19 0.66
C LEU A 214 -25.63 10.02 0.68
N CYS A 215 -25.56 11.30 1.06
CA CYS A 215 -26.68 12.24 1.03
C CYS A 215 -26.75 13.07 -0.28
N LEU A 216 -25.66 13.14 -1.05
CA LEU A 216 -25.56 13.96 -2.26
C LEU A 216 -25.52 13.15 -3.57
N GLU A 217 -25.12 11.88 -3.50
CA GLU A 217 -25.07 10.96 -4.64
C GLU A 217 -26.16 9.89 -4.54
N PRO A 218 -26.73 9.42 -5.67
CA PRO A 218 -27.74 8.38 -5.65
C PRO A 218 -27.14 7.03 -5.20
N VAL A 219 -27.88 6.31 -4.36
CA VAL A 219 -27.55 4.96 -3.90
C VAL A 219 -28.61 3.96 -4.39
N ARG A 220 -28.15 2.91 -5.06
CA ARG A 220 -28.96 1.76 -5.53
C ARG A 220 -28.24 0.48 -5.12
N LEU A 221 -28.75 -0.17 -4.08
CA LEU A 221 -28.18 -1.41 -3.56
C LEU A 221 -28.59 -2.59 -4.47
N THR A 222 -27.66 -3.02 -5.33
CA THR A 222 -27.78 -4.22 -6.16
C THR A 222 -26.76 -5.26 -5.71
N GLY A 223 -26.93 -6.52 -6.12
CA GLY A 223 -25.95 -7.56 -5.82
C GLY A 223 -24.55 -7.23 -6.36
N GLU A 224 -24.50 -6.60 -7.54
CA GLU A 224 -23.26 -6.12 -8.17
C GLU A 224 -22.66 -4.93 -7.42
N SER A 225 -23.45 -3.89 -7.13
CA SER A 225 -22.91 -2.66 -6.52
C SER A 225 -22.41 -2.90 -5.09
N VAL A 226 -23.13 -3.71 -4.32
CA VAL A 226 -22.70 -4.15 -2.99
C VAL A 226 -21.51 -5.11 -3.07
N GLY A 227 -21.54 -6.10 -3.97
CA GLY A 227 -20.45 -7.06 -4.17
C GLY A 227 -19.14 -6.39 -4.58
N GLY A 228 -19.21 -5.46 -5.54
CA GLY A 228 -18.09 -4.64 -5.98
C GLY A 228 -17.52 -3.78 -4.86
N LEU A 229 -18.37 -3.06 -4.13
CA LEU A 229 -17.96 -2.21 -3.00
C LEU A 229 -17.30 -3.02 -1.87
N VAL A 230 -17.87 -4.18 -1.51
CA VAL A 230 -17.29 -5.09 -0.51
C VAL A 230 -15.95 -5.67 -0.97
N TRP A 231 -15.81 -6.04 -2.26
CA TRP A 231 -14.53 -6.51 -2.79
C TRP A 231 -13.46 -5.43 -2.72
N VAL A 232 -13.72 -4.21 -3.20
CA VAL A 232 -12.71 -3.15 -3.20
C VAL A 232 -12.31 -2.71 -1.79
N ALA A 233 -13.25 -2.72 -0.83
CA ALA A 233 -13.00 -2.37 0.56
C ALA A 233 -12.26 -3.47 1.34
N VAL A 234 -12.81 -4.68 1.37
CA VAL A 234 -12.34 -5.75 2.25
C VAL A 234 -11.27 -6.59 1.58
N VAL A 235 -11.53 -7.10 0.36
CA VAL A 235 -10.65 -8.06 -0.32
C VAL A 235 -9.43 -7.39 -0.93
N SER A 236 -9.62 -6.30 -1.68
CA SER A 236 -8.51 -5.54 -2.28
C SER A 236 -7.81 -4.63 -1.26
N GLN A 237 -8.50 -3.60 -0.75
CA GLN A 237 -7.85 -2.54 0.02
C GLN A 237 -7.32 -2.97 1.40
N PHE A 238 -7.99 -3.88 2.11
CA PHE A 238 -7.46 -4.41 3.37
C PHE A 238 -6.70 -5.74 3.18
N LEU A 239 -7.39 -6.85 2.91
CA LEU A 239 -6.79 -8.19 2.95
C LEU A 239 -5.69 -8.38 1.89
N GLY A 240 -5.89 -7.88 0.67
CA GLY A 240 -4.90 -7.85 -0.39
C GLY A 240 -3.64 -7.10 0.04
N MET A 241 -3.80 -5.92 0.65
CA MET A 241 -2.68 -5.15 1.21
C MET A 241 -1.99 -5.85 2.39
N VAL A 242 -2.71 -6.60 3.23
CA VAL A 242 -2.11 -7.42 4.31
C VAL A 242 -1.15 -8.46 3.72
N VAL A 243 -1.59 -9.25 2.72
CA VAL A 243 -0.75 -10.30 2.13
C VAL A 243 0.34 -9.72 1.23
N TRP A 244 0.05 -8.63 0.52
CA TRP A 244 1.02 -7.89 -0.30
C TRP A 244 2.15 -7.31 0.53
N TYR A 245 1.87 -6.59 1.64
CA TYR A 245 2.92 -6.08 2.51
C TYR A 245 3.72 -7.20 3.19
N ARG A 246 3.08 -8.32 3.59
CA ARG A 246 3.81 -9.50 4.08
C ARG A 246 4.70 -10.13 3.00
N GLY A 247 4.26 -10.13 1.75
CA GLY A 247 5.07 -10.53 0.60
C GLY A 247 6.26 -9.60 0.38
N MET A 248 6.04 -8.29 0.33
CA MET A 248 7.11 -7.29 0.18
C MET A 248 8.15 -7.35 1.31
N ALA A 249 7.73 -7.64 2.55
CA ALA A 249 8.64 -7.88 3.67
C ALA A 249 9.52 -9.13 3.48
N ALA A 250 8.96 -10.20 2.90
CA ALA A 250 9.63 -11.49 2.76
C ALA A 250 10.49 -11.64 1.48
N ILE A 251 10.15 -10.97 0.38
CA ILE A 251 10.88 -11.05 -0.90
C ILE A 251 11.41 -9.71 -1.44
N GLY A 252 11.15 -8.60 -0.75
CA GLY A 252 11.56 -7.25 -1.14
C GLY A 252 10.64 -6.60 -2.20
N VAL A 253 10.52 -5.27 -2.11
CA VAL A 253 9.64 -4.46 -2.97
C VAL A 253 9.87 -4.73 -4.45
N ALA A 254 11.13 -4.78 -4.92
CA ALA A 254 11.44 -5.01 -6.34
C ALA A 254 10.90 -6.37 -6.86
N ARG A 255 11.08 -7.46 -6.11
CA ARG A 255 10.61 -8.79 -6.56
C ARG A 255 9.08 -8.90 -6.47
N ALA A 256 8.46 -8.24 -5.50
CA ALA A 256 7.00 -8.13 -5.45
C ALA A 256 6.45 -7.32 -6.64
N SER A 257 7.05 -6.16 -6.95
CA SER A 257 6.70 -5.35 -8.13
C SER A 257 6.83 -6.11 -9.46
N GLN A 258 7.73 -7.09 -9.55
CA GLN A 258 7.81 -7.99 -10.71
C GLN A 258 6.62 -8.96 -10.81
N LEU A 259 6.09 -9.44 -9.69
CA LEU A 259 4.86 -10.27 -9.68
C LEU A 259 3.63 -9.46 -10.07
N GLN A 260 3.62 -8.14 -9.77
CA GLN A 260 2.54 -7.24 -10.16
C GLN A 260 2.39 -7.04 -11.68
N LEU A 261 3.36 -7.49 -12.48
CA LEU A 261 3.20 -7.63 -13.94
C LEU A 261 2.05 -8.57 -14.34
N ALA A 262 1.62 -9.49 -13.47
CA ALA A 262 0.44 -10.30 -13.72
C ALA A 262 -0.88 -9.53 -13.47
N GLN A 263 -0.87 -8.45 -12.69
CA GLN A 263 -2.09 -7.72 -12.32
C GLN A 263 -2.84 -7.14 -13.54
N PRO A 264 -2.21 -6.43 -14.49
CA PRO A 264 -2.89 -5.88 -15.67
C PRO A 264 -3.46 -6.98 -16.58
N VAL A 265 -2.73 -8.07 -16.75
CA VAL A 265 -3.15 -9.20 -17.60
C VAL A 265 -4.38 -9.88 -17.00
N LEU A 266 -4.37 -10.12 -15.68
CA LEU A 266 -5.53 -10.64 -14.97
C LEU A 266 -6.71 -9.64 -15.04
N THR A 267 -6.48 -8.35 -14.83
CA THR A 267 -7.54 -7.33 -14.97
C THR A 267 -8.16 -7.37 -16.37
N LEU A 268 -7.37 -7.38 -17.46
CA LEU A 268 -7.89 -7.48 -18.84
C LEU A 268 -8.74 -8.75 -19.07
N VAL A 269 -8.34 -9.89 -18.49
CA VAL A 269 -9.14 -11.12 -18.51
C VAL A 269 -10.46 -10.93 -17.76
N TRP A 270 -10.45 -10.29 -16.58
CA TRP A 270 -11.66 -10.01 -15.81
C TRP A 270 -12.57 -8.97 -16.49
N SER A 271 -12.02 -7.95 -17.14
CA SER A 271 -12.75 -6.96 -17.93
C SER A 271 -13.54 -7.63 -19.06
N ALA A 272 -12.87 -8.47 -19.85
CA ALA A 272 -13.53 -9.23 -20.91
C ALA A 272 -14.56 -10.25 -20.37
N ALA A 273 -14.22 -10.99 -19.30
CA ALA A 273 -15.04 -12.09 -18.80
C ALA A 273 -16.20 -11.70 -17.88
N LEU A 274 -16.09 -10.58 -17.15
CA LEU A 274 -17.06 -10.15 -16.14
C LEU A 274 -17.87 -8.90 -16.55
N LEU A 275 -17.32 -8.05 -17.43
CA LEU A 275 -18.00 -6.85 -17.93
C LEU A 275 -18.34 -6.93 -19.43
N GLY A 276 -17.83 -7.92 -20.16
CA GLY A 276 -18.02 -8.03 -21.61
C GLY A 276 -17.25 -6.98 -22.42
N GLU A 277 -16.24 -6.34 -21.82
CA GLU A 277 -15.44 -5.31 -22.50
C GLU A 277 -14.74 -5.88 -23.75
N HIS A 278 -14.96 -5.23 -24.88
CA HIS A 278 -14.36 -5.61 -26.15
C HIS A 278 -12.93 -5.06 -26.22
N LEU A 279 -11.94 -5.91 -25.94
CA LEU A 279 -10.53 -5.54 -25.96
C LEU A 279 -10.14 -4.96 -27.33
N GLY A 280 -9.75 -3.69 -27.35
CA GLY A 280 -9.34 -2.98 -28.56
C GLY A 280 -8.12 -3.62 -29.23
N ARG A 281 -8.00 -3.44 -30.55
CA ARG A 281 -6.89 -4.02 -31.34
C ARG A 281 -5.51 -3.53 -30.86
N ALA A 282 -5.45 -2.35 -30.25
CA ALA A 282 -4.24 -1.79 -29.66
C ALA A 282 -4.00 -2.23 -28.20
N THR A 283 -5.05 -2.59 -27.45
CA THR A 283 -4.98 -2.87 -26.01
C THR A 283 -4.05 -4.03 -25.67
N LEU A 284 -4.14 -5.15 -26.40
CA LEU A 284 -3.28 -6.32 -26.20
C LEU A 284 -1.80 -6.06 -26.57
N PRO A 285 -1.48 -5.51 -27.77
CA PRO A 285 -0.12 -5.09 -28.10
C PRO A 285 0.47 -4.06 -27.12
N ALA A 286 -0.31 -3.05 -26.71
CA ALA A 286 0.12 -2.04 -25.74
C ALA A 286 0.42 -2.66 -24.38
N ALA A 287 -0.47 -3.50 -23.84
CA ALA A 287 -0.25 -4.23 -22.59
C ALA A 287 1.07 -5.03 -22.64
N LEU A 288 1.29 -5.82 -23.69
CA LEU A 288 2.52 -6.60 -23.86
C LEU A 288 3.77 -5.71 -23.95
N ALA A 289 3.72 -4.61 -24.70
CA ALA A 289 4.83 -3.68 -24.83
C ALA A 289 5.17 -2.97 -23.50
N VAL A 290 4.16 -2.54 -22.72
CA VAL A 290 4.34 -2.01 -21.36
C VAL A 290 4.99 -3.06 -20.47
N LEU A 291 4.45 -4.27 -20.41
CA LEU A 291 4.96 -5.36 -19.57
C LEU A 291 6.43 -5.71 -19.91
N VAL A 292 6.81 -5.71 -21.18
CA VAL A 292 8.22 -5.86 -21.62
C VAL A 292 9.08 -4.69 -21.10
N CYS A 293 8.66 -3.44 -21.28
CA CYS A 293 9.40 -2.27 -20.80
C CYS A 293 9.60 -2.29 -19.27
N VAL A 294 8.55 -2.62 -18.51
CA VAL A 294 8.65 -2.74 -17.05
C VAL A 294 9.52 -3.94 -16.64
N ALA A 295 9.42 -5.09 -17.31
CA ALA A 295 10.27 -6.25 -17.04
C ALA A 295 11.76 -5.98 -17.30
N VAL A 296 12.09 -5.26 -18.38
CA VAL A 296 13.47 -4.79 -18.65
C VAL A 296 13.92 -3.81 -17.56
N THR A 297 13.10 -2.82 -17.21
CA THR A 297 13.41 -1.82 -16.17
C THR A 297 13.70 -2.49 -14.81
N GLN A 298 12.83 -3.41 -14.37
CA GLN A 298 12.98 -4.17 -13.13
C GLN A 298 14.28 -5.01 -13.10
N ARG A 299 14.66 -5.63 -14.23
CA ARG A 299 15.93 -6.36 -14.36
C ARG A 299 17.14 -5.41 -14.36
N SER A 300 17.09 -4.33 -15.14
CA SER A 300 18.18 -3.35 -15.30
C SER A 300 18.41 -2.42 -14.11
N GLY A 301 17.44 -2.30 -13.20
CA GLY A 301 17.60 -1.61 -11.91
C GLY A 301 18.22 -2.48 -10.81
N SER A 302 18.05 -3.81 -10.87
CA SER A 302 18.52 -4.75 -9.84
C SER A 302 20.05 -5.01 -9.86
N GLY A 303 20.79 -4.42 -10.81
CA GLY A 303 22.17 -4.80 -11.16
C GLY A 303 23.32 -4.12 -10.40
N ALA A 304 23.06 -3.37 -9.32
CA ALA A 304 24.05 -2.48 -8.69
C ALA A 304 24.81 -3.05 -7.47
N ARG A 305 24.59 -4.31 -7.08
CA ARG A 305 25.49 -5.06 -6.18
C ARG A 305 25.77 -6.46 -6.71
N ARG A 306 26.91 -6.62 -7.39
CA ARG A 306 27.68 -7.86 -7.23
C ARG A 306 28.06 -7.95 -5.75
N PRO A 307 28.01 -9.13 -5.11
CA PRO A 307 28.79 -9.35 -3.89
C PRO A 307 30.24 -9.00 -4.22
N GLY A 308 30.86 -8.16 -3.41
CA GLY A 308 32.28 -7.88 -3.57
C GLY A 308 33.05 -9.19 -3.43
N THR A 309 33.92 -9.51 -4.38
CA THR A 309 34.94 -10.53 -4.19
C THR A 309 35.65 -10.19 -2.88
N PRO A 310 35.85 -11.14 -1.95
CA PRO A 310 36.64 -10.86 -0.75
C PRO A 310 38.00 -10.34 -1.21
N VAL A 311 38.31 -9.09 -0.85
CA VAL A 311 39.68 -8.59 -0.96
C VAL A 311 40.46 -9.37 0.08
N THR A 312 41.06 -10.48 -0.35
CA THR A 312 42.00 -11.26 0.46
C THR A 312 43.11 -10.30 0.86
N GLY A 313 43.09 -9.88 2.11
CA GLY A 313 44.01 -8.85 2.62
C GLY A 313 45.44 -9.27 2.33
N SER A 314 46.18 -8.40 1.64
CA SER A 314 47.59 -8.65 1.34
C SER A 314 48.35 -8.83 2.66
N SER A 315 49.00 -9.99 2.83
CA SER A 315 49.65 -10.39 4.07
C SER A 315 50.82 -9.46 4.40
N ALA A 316 50.63 -8.52 5.33
CA ALA A 316 51.67 -7.65 5.84
C ALA A 316 51.58 -7.50 7.37
N THR A 317 52.74 -7.50 8.03
CA THR A 317 52.93 -7.12 9.44
C THR A 317 52.30 -8.04 10.50
N ALA A 318 52.72 -9.30 10.53
CA ALA A 318 52.74 -10.08 11.78
C ALA A 318 54.04 -9.76 12.56
N CYS A 319 54.01 -8.75 13.43
CA CYS A 319 55.18 -8.39 14.25
C CYS A 319 55.35 -9.37 15.41
N VAL A 320 56.47 -10.10 15.45
CA VAL A 320 56.73 -11.15 16.45
C VAL A 320 57.27 -10.55 17.75
N PRO A 321 56.67 -10.83 18.93
CA PRO A 321 57.17 -10.34 20.21
C PRO A 321 58.41 -11.11 20.68
N ARG A 322 59.60 -10.54 20.46
CA ARG A 322 60.87 -11.07 20.96
C ARG A 322 61.00 -10.82 22.47
N ARG A 323 61.22 -11.88 23.26
CA ARG A 323 61.41 -11.82 24.72
C ARG A 323 62.87 -11.99 25.15
N ALA A 324 63.13 -11.58 26.40
CA ALA A 324 64.31 -11.87 27.24
C ALA A 324 65.68 -11.24 26.90
N ARG A 325 66.07 -10.28 27.76
CA ARG A 325 67.28 -10.38 28.60
C ARG A 325 66.94 -9.87 30.02
N PRO A 326 67.54 -10.38 31.10
CA PRO A 326 67.30 -9.91 32.46
C PRO A 326 68.39 -8.94 32.95
N GLU A 327 68.01 -7.92 33.71
CA GLU A 327 68.93 -7.14 34.57
C GLU A 327 68.29 -6.88 35.94
N THR A 328 69.11 -6.54 36.93
CA THR A 328 68.83 -6.66 38.37
C THR A 328 68.44 -5.34 39.03
N GLY A 329 67.45 -5.34 39.93
CA GLY A 329 67.15 -4.17 40.78
C GLY A 329 65.99 -4.38 41.77
N THR A 330 66.30 -4.25 43.06
CA THR A 330 65.40 -4.33 44.24
C THR A 330 65.94 -3.28 45.22
N PRO A 331 65.15 -2.40 45.89
CA PRO A 331 64.01 -2.79 46.73
C PRO A 331 62.74 -1.91 46.70
N ALA A 332 61.76 -2.32 47.51
CA ALA A 332 60.45 -1.71 47.82
C ALA A 332 60.58 -0.71 49.00
N PRO A 333 59.53 -0.31 49.80
CA PRO A 333 58.08 -0.62 49.75
C PRO A 333 57.11 0.55 50.08
N ALA A 334 55.78 0.34 49.93
CA ALA A 334 54.74 0.92 50.81
C ALA A 334 53.34 0.26 50.69
N ARG A 335 52.75 -0.06 51.85
CA ARG A 335 51.36 0.15 52.35
C ARG A 335 50.24 0.61 51.38
N THR A 336 48.93 0.28 51.54
CA THR A 336 48.16 -0.43 52.59
C THR A 336 46.84 -1.01 52.03
N ALA A 337 46.08 -1.78 52.82
CA ALA A 337 44.84 -2.47 52.41
C ALA A 337 43.52 -1.71 52.85
N PRO A 338 42.32 -2.33 52.98
CA PRO A 338 41.12 -1.89 52.26
C PRO A 338 39.94 -1.40 53.15
N LEU A 339 38.77 -1.10 52.57
CA LEU A 339 37.47 -1.11 53.27
C LEU A 339 36.25 -1.30 52.31
N SER A 340 35.05 -1.45 52.87
CA SER A 340 33.87 -2.12 52.28
C SER A 340 32.62 -1.20 52.04
N PRO A 341 31.51 -1.69 51.42
CA PRO A 341 30.49 -0.83 50.78
C PRO A 341 29.20 -0.55 51.59
N ALA A 342 28.39 0.38 51.07
CA ALA A 342 26.96 0.58 51.33
C ALA A 342 26.31 1.23 50.07
N GLY A 343 25.00 1.20 49.80
CA GLY A 343 23.86 0.51 50.43
C GLY A 343 22.54 0.98 49.76
N PRO A 344 21.50 0.13 49.60
CA PRO A 344 20.31 0.47 48.81
C PRO A 344 19.19 1.14 49.62
N ARG A 345 18.35 1.99 48.99
CA ARG A 345 17.07 2.48 49.55
C ARG A 345 15.97 2.66 48.50
N VAL A 346 14.75 2.31 48.90
CA VAL A 346 13.46 2.60 48.26
C VAL A 346 12.50 3.03 49.38
N PRO A 347 11.58 3.97 49.12
CA PRO A 347 10.25 3.90 49.71
C PRO A 347 9.12 4.03 48.67
N ALA A 348 7.88 3.77 49.06
CA ALA A 348 6.70 3.72 48.20
C ALA A 348 5.44 4.27 48.91
N ARG A 349 4.28 4.28 48.21
CA ARG A 349 2.95 4.81 48.61
C ARG A 349 2.88 6.36 48.63
N THR A 350 1.71 7.04 48.59
CA THR A 350 0.30 6.64 48.83
C THR A 350 -0.70 7.26 47.83
N ALA A 351 -1.94 6.77 47.84
CA ALA A 351 -3.21 7.41 47.41
C ALA A 351 -4.19 7.37 48.63
N PRO A 352 -5.49 7.79 48.61
CA PRO A 352 -6.39 8.19 47.50
C PRO A 352 -7.32 9.41 47.85
N ALA A 353 -8.58 9.41 47.36
CA ALA A 353 -9.72 10.35 47.58
C ALA A 353 -9.67 11.66 46.73
N GLU A 354 -10.76 12.38 46.43
CA GLU A 354 -12.17 12.31 46.90
C GLU A 354 -13.20 12.83 45.83
N ALA A 355 -14.51 12.85 46.14
CA ALA A 355 -15.66 13.37 45.35
C ALA A 355 -16.75 13.90 46.35
N PRO A 356 -18.02 14.33 46.02
CA PRO A 356 -18.76 14.39 44.74
C PRO A 356 -19.70 15.64 44.54
N ALA A 357 -20.65 15.56 43.58
CA ALA A 357 -21.87 16.40 43.41
C ALA A 357 -21.66 17.91 43.04
N SER A 358 -22.63 18.76 42.61
CA SER A 358 -24.11 18.75 42.45
C SER A 358 -24.53 19.91 41.47
N THR A 359 -25.72 20.17 40.91
CA THR A 359 -26.98 19.43 40.55
C THR A 359 -27.93 20.34 39.70
N GLN A 360 -28.82 19.77 38.86
CA GLN A 360 -30.09 20.34 38.30
C GLN A 360 -30.03 21.55 37.31
N THR A 361 -31.09 22.01 36.59
CA THR A 361 -32.26 21.43 35.87
C THR A 361 -33.07 22.56 35.18
N LYS A 362 -33.53 22.43 33.91
CA LYS A 362 -34.89 22.86 33.42
C LYS A 362 -35.19 22.67 31.92
N THR A 363 -36.47 22.39 31.65
CA THR A 363 -37.31 22.47 30.42
C THR A 363 -38.75 22.83 30.92
N PRO A 364 -39.89 22.86 30.16
CA PRO A 364 -40.21 22.45 28.77
C PRO A 364 -41.09 23.48 27.97
N SER A 365 -41.84 23.01 26.94
CA SER A 365 -42.99 23.64 26.22
C SER A 365 -42.66 24.80 25.23
N GLU A 366 -43.36 25.02 24.10
CA GLU A 366 -44.52 24.38 23.40
C GLU A 366 -44.52 24.84 21.89
N ALA A 367 -45.42 24.53 20.93
CA ALA A 367 -46.72 23.83 20.79
C ALA A 367 -46.90 23.23 19.35
N LEU A 368 -48.13 22.89 18.90
CA LEU A 368 -48.47 22.41 17.54
C LEU A 368 -49.93 22.86 17.11
N PRO A 369 -50.54 22.36 16.00
CA PRO A 369 -50.92 23.08 14.76
C PRO A 369 -52.42 23.53 14.69
N PRO A 370 -52.95 23.94 13.51
CA PRO A 370 -53.83 23.02 12.75
C PRO A 370 -53.70 23.13 11.19
N ALA A 371 -54.67 22.60 10.43
CA ALA A 371 -54.57 22.28 8.99
C ALA A 371 -55.68 22.89 8.08
N GLY A 372 -55.56 22.76 6.73
CA GLY A 372 -56.60 23.13 5.74
C GLY A 372 -56.32 22.59 4.30
N PRO A 373 -57.32 22.54 3.36
CA PRO A 373 -57.27 21.66 2.18
C PRO A 373 -57.56 22.33 0.78
N HIS A 374 -57.83 21.49 -0.25
CA HIS A 374 -58.16 21.75 -1.68
C HIS A 374 -56.95 21.91 -2.65
N GLY A 375 -57.01 21.50 -3.94
CA GLY A 375 -58.12 20.99 -4.78
C GLY A 375 -57.71 20.00 -5.90
N ARG A 376 -58.54 19.81 -6.95
CA ARG A 376 -58.41 18.79 -8.05
C ARG A 376 -58.62 19.42 -9.46
N VAL A 377 -58.38 18.62 -10.53
CA VAL A 377 -58.81 18.80 -11.96
C VAL A 377 -57.96 19.83 -12.74
N ALA A 378 -57.65 19.76 -14.05
CA ALA A 378 -57.87 18.79 -15.17
C ALA A 378 -56.49 18.35 -15.75
N ASP A 379 -56.25 17.36 -16.63
CA ASP A 379 -56.96 16.75 -17.78
C ASP A 379 -57.10 17.63 -19.05
N ASP A 380 -56.17 17.47 -20.01
CA ASP A 380 -56.43 17.47 -21.46
C ASP A 380 -55.23 16.86 -22.25
N GLY A 381 -55.43 16.50 -23.52
CA GLY A 381 -54.39 16.07 -24.47
C GLY A 381 -54.58 16.73 -25.85
N PRO A 382 -54.34 16.04 -26.99
CA PRO A 382 -53.35 14.99 -27.24
C PRO A 382 -52.57 15.22 -28.58
N ARG A 383 -51.86 14.19 -29.07
CA ARG A 383 -51.49 13.88 -30.49
C ARG A 383 -50.04 14.12 -30.98
N ARG A 384 -49.39 12.97 -31.27
CA ARG A 384 -48.71 12.59 -32.52
C ARG A 384 -47.82 13.64 -33.25
N ARG A 385 -46.54 13.26 -33.43
CA ARG A 385 -45.98 12.88 -34.74
C ARG A 385 -44.71 12.06 -34.57
N ALA A 386 -44.45 11.16 -35.52
CA ALA A 386 -43.16 10.47 -35.68
C ALA A 386 -42.63 10.76 -37.10
N PRO A 387 -41.30 10.84 -37.30
CA PRO A 387 -40.68 10.70 -38.60
C PRO A 387 -40.46 9.21 -38.95
N ARG A 388 -40.16 8.95 -40.23
CA ARG A 388 -39.51 7.72 -40.72
C ARG A 388 -38.01 7.97 -40.83
#